data_AF-A0A961C9B1-F1
#
_entry.id   AF-A0A961C9B1-F1
#
_cell.length_a   1.000
_cell.length_b   1.000
_cell.length_c   1.000
_cell.angle_alpha   90.00
_cell.angle_beta   90.00
_cell.angle_gamma   90.00
#
_symmetry.space_group_name_H-M   'P 1'
#
loop_
_entity.id
_entity.type
_entity.pdbx_description
1 polymer ?
#
loop_
_entity_poly.entity_id
_entity_poly.type
_entity_poly.pdbx_seq_one_letter_code
_entity_poly.pdbx_strand_id
1 'polypeptide(L)'
;MPALFDLDLLDEEDPFEIDDQAAHLFKHPKLGVEDVHEVWQSEPLFYPAKPPAHWLMVAEVAGVVLVVPLAPPDSDDPTKCRPIGCYVAATHLVTRYREDR
;
A
#
# COMPACT_ATOMS: atom_id res chain seq x y z
N MET A 1 4.83 11.52 17.55
CA MET A 1 4.37 10.61 16.47
C MET A 1 5.61 9.92 15.95
N PRO A 2 5.64 8.59 15.77
CA PRO A 2 6.76 7.96 15.07
C PRO A 2 6.90 8.60 13.69
N ALA A 3 8.13 8.78 13.21
CA ALA A 3 8.39 9.31 11.89
C ALA A 3 7.87 8.32 10.82
N LEU A 4 7.29 8.84 9.75
CA LEU A 4 6.92 8.01 8.58
C LEU A 4 8.21 7.45 7.95
N PHE A 5 8.13 6.28 7.33
CA PHE A 5 9.27 5.76 6.56
C PHE A 5 9.37 6.55 5.25
N ASP A 6 10.57 6.63 4.69
CA ASP A 6 10.82 7.40 3.47
C ASP A 6 10.43 6.58 2.23
N LEU A 7 9.53 7.14 1.40
CA LEU A 7 9.05 6.46 0.19
C LEU A 7 10.11 6.50 -0.93
N ASP A 8 10.97 7.52 -0.94
CA ASP A 8 12.00 7.70 -1.97
C ASP A 8 13.16 6.70 -1.82
N LEU A 9 13.19 5.96 -0.71
CA LEU A 9 14.17 4.90 -0.45
C LEU A 9 13.69 3.52 -0.87
N LEU A 10 12.40 3.35 -1.16
CA LEU A 10 11.83 2.05 -1.51
C LEU A 10 12.44 1.51 -2.81
N ASP A 11 12.66 0.21 -2.85
CA ASP A 11 13.09 -0.49 -4.06
C ASP A 11 12.02 -0.36 -5.16
N GLU A 12 12.43 -0.04 -6.39
CA GLU A 12 11.52 0.19 -7.51
C GLU A 12 10.85 -1.11 -8.00
N GLU A 13 11.55 -2.25 -7.92
CA GLU A 13 11.11 -3.55 -8.44
C GLU A 13 10.44 -4.40 -7.36
N ASP A 14 10.99 -4.41 -6.14
CA ASP A 14 10.54 -5.26 -5.03
C ASP A 14 10.51 -4.49 -3.69
N PRO A 15 9.58 -3.55 -3.48
CA PRO A 15 9.51 -2.78 -2.23
C PRO A 15 8.86 -3.55 -1.07
N PHE A 16 8.30 -4.73 -1.30
CA PHE A 16 7.39 -5.37 -0.34
C PHE A 16 8.02 -6.53 0.42
N GLU A 17 8.20 -6.34 1.72
CA GLU A 17 8.46 -7.43 2.66
C GLU A 17 7.14 -8.13 2.99
N ILE A 18 6.86 -9.23 2.27
CA ILE A 18 5.65 -10.03 2.47
C ILE A 18 6.10 -11.39 3.02
N ASP A 19 5.84 -11.63 4.30
CA ASP A 19 5.97 -12.97 4.86
C ASP A 19 4.87 -13.88 4.29
N ASP A 20 5.19 -15.14 3.97
CA ASP A 20 4.22 -16.18 3.58
C ASP A 20 3.03 -16.28 4.56
N GLN A 21 3.23 -15.97 5.84
CA GLN A 21 2.15 -15.90 6.84
C GLN A 21 1.25 -14.65 6.69
N ALA A 22 1.78 -13.55 6.15
CA ALA A 22 1.08 -12.29 5.94
C ALA A 22 0.13 -12.34 4.72
N ALA A 23 0.29 -13.31 3.82
CA ALA A 23 -0.67 -13.59 2.74
C ALA A 23 -2.10 -13.89 3.25
N HIS A 24 -2.27 -14.26 4.52
CA HIS A 24 -3.58 -14.41 5.16
C HIS A 24 -4.23 -13.09 5.62
N LEU A 25 -3.53 -11.95 5.57
CA LEU A 25 -4.08 -10.62 5.89
C LEU A 25 -5.02 -10.10 4.80
N PHE A 26 -4.93 -10.65 3.59
CA PHE A 26 -5.84 -10.37 2.49
C PHE A 26 -7.18 -11.08 2.71
N LYS A 27 -8.00 -10.51 3.61
CA LYS A 27 -9.31 -11.06 4.03
C LYS A 27 -10.39 -11.00 2.93
N HIS A 28 -10.10 -10.39 1.78
CA HIS A 28 -11.05 -10.31 0.67
C HIS A 28 -10.83 -11.49 -0.29
N PRO A 29 -11.86 -12.30 -0.61
CA PRO A 29 -11.72 -13.52 -1.41
C PRO A 29 -11.30 -13.30 -2.88
N LYS A 30 -10.97 -12.06 -3.27
CA LYS A 30 -10.56 -11.66 -4.62
C LYS A 30 -9.36 -10.73 -4.66
N LEU A 31 -8.86 -10.27 -3.51
CA LEU A 31 -7.70 -9.37 -3.45
C LEU A 31 -6.59 -10.11 -2.71
N GLY A 32 -5.35 -9.99 -3.19
CA GLY A 32 -4.19 -10.69 -2.68
C GLY A 32 -2.89 -9.91 -2.91
N VAL A 33 -1.77 -10.63 -2.85
CA VAL A 33 -0.44 -10.06 -3.06
C VAL A 33 -0.29 -9.51 -4.46
N GLU A 34 -0.84 -10.19 -5.47
CA GLU A 34 -0.79 -9.73 -6.87
C GLU A 34 -1.41 -8.33 -7.02
N ASP A 35 -2.56 -8.07 -6.40
CA ASP A 35 -3.19 -6.73 -6.43
C ASP A 35 -2.31 -5.66 -5.79
N VAL A 36 -1.52 -5.99 -4.76
CA VAL A 36 -0.58 -5.03 -4.16
C VAL A 36 0.49 -4.62 -5.16
N HIS A 37 1.04 -5.58 -5.91
CA HIS A 37 1.99 -5.30 -6.97
C HIS A 37 1.34 -4.54 -8.13
N GLU A 38 0.10 -4.86 -8.50
CA GLU A 38 -0.63 -4.09 -9.51
C GLU A 38 -0.84 -2.63 -9.08
N VAL A 39 -1.18 -2.37 -7.82
CA VAL A 39 -1.29 -1.01 -7.28
C VAL A 39 0.05 -0.27 -7.37
N TRP A 40 1.16 -0.93 -7.00
CA TRP A 40 2.51 -0.36 -7.10
C TRP A 40 2.88 0.04 -8.53
N GLN A 41 2.56 -0.82 -9.49
CA GLN A 41 2.83 -0.60 -10.91
C GLN A 41 1.89 0.42 -11.57
N SER A 42 0.84 0.86 -10.87
CA SER A 42 -0.21 1.74 -11.41
C SER A 42 0.00 3.23 -11.11
N GLU A 43 1.26 3.64 -10.90
CA GLU A 43 1.65 5.01 -10.53
C GLU A 43 0.83 5.54 -9.34
N PRO A 44 0.94 4.91 -8.16
CA PRO A 44 0.11 5.23 -7.02
C PRO A 44 0.40 6.61 -6.44
N LEU A 45 -0.62 7.21 -5.82
CA LEU A 45 -0.45 8.34 -4.92
C LEU A 45 -0.31 7.83 -3.48
N PHE A 46 0.50 8.54 -2.68
CA PHE A 46 0.74 8.20 -1.29
C PHE A 46 0.14 9.25 -0.34
N TYR A 47 -0.65 8.78 0.62
CA TYR A 47 -1.24 9.62 1.66
C TYR A 47 -0.77 9.19 3.05
N PRO A 48 -0.45 10.13 3.97
CA PRO A 48 -0.15 9.78 5.35
C PRO A 48 -1.29 9.00 6.01
N ALA A 49 -0.95 7.92 6.72
CA ALA A 49 -1.89 7.07 7.44
C ALA A 49 -1.78 7.26 8.96
N LYS A 50 -2.69 6.60 9.69
CA LYS A 50 -2.57 6.43 11.14
C LYS A 50 -1.97 5.05 11.44
N PRO A 51 -1.17 4.92 12.52
CA PRO A 51 -0.62 3.63 12.93
C PRO A 51 -1.69 2.53 13.03
N PRO A 52 -1.36 1.28 12.66
CA PRO A 52 -0.02 0.76 12.39
C PRO A 52 0.57 1.08 11.01
N ALA A 53 -0.22 1.65 10.10
CA ALA A 53 0.28 2.09 8.80
C ALA A 53 0.93 3.48 8.90
N HIS A 54 1.99 3.70 8.11
CA HIS A 54 2.60 5.00 7.90
C HIS A 54 2.02 5.69 6.65
N TRP A 55 1.78 4.92 5.59
CA TRP A 55 1.27 5.43 4.32
C TRP A 55 0.07 4.63 3.82
N LEU A 56 -0.78 5.28 3.04
CA LEU A 56 -1.77 4.66 2.17
C LEU A 56 -1.26 4.80 0.75
N MET A 57 -0.96 3.69 0.10
CA MET A 57 -0.68 3.62 -1.33
C MET A 57 -2.02 3.45 -2.07
N VAL A 58 -2.35 4.35 -2.97
CA VAL A 58 -3.67 4.43 -3.61
C VAL A 58 -3.51 4.53 -5.13
N ALA A 59 -4.15 3.61 -5.86
CA ALA A 59 -4.19 3.65 -7.32
C ALA A 59 -5.52 3.13 -7.86
N GLU A 60 -5.87 3.52 -9.09
CA GLU A 60 -6.98 2.92 -9.84
C GLU A 60 -6.49 1.72 -10.65
N VAL A 61 -7.03 0.53 -10.34
CA VAL A 61 -6.74 -0.74 -11.02
C VAL A 61 -8.05 -1.27 -11.60
N ALA A 62 -8.07 -1.53 -12.91
CA ALA A 62 -9.25 -2.02 -13.63
C ALA A 62 -10.56 -1.23 -13.36
N GLY A 63 -10.46 0.10 -13.20
CA GLY A 63 -11.61 0.97 -12.92
C GLY A 63 -12.03 1.05 -11.45
N VAL A 64 -11.28 0.40 -10.55
CA VAL A 64 -11.53 0.38 -9.10
C VAL A 64 -10.36 1.02 -8.38
N VAL A 65 -10.62 2.04 -7.56
CA VAL A 65 -9.58 2.63 -6.71
C VAL A 65 -9.33 1.71 -5.53
N LEU A 66 -8.11 1.19 -5.45
CA LEU A 66 -7.62 0.34 -4.37
C LEU A 66 -6.76 1.16 -3.41
N VAL A 67 -6.72 0.72 -2.16
CA VAL A 67 -5.86 1.26 -1.11
C VAL A 67 -5.11 0.14 -0.41
N VAL A 68 -3.80 0.34 -0.28
CA VAL A 68 -2.88 -0.56 0.42
C VAL A 68 -2.22 0.22 1.57
N PRO A 69 -2.60 -0.04 2.83
CA PRO A 69 -1.89 0.52 3.97
C PRO A 69 -0.50 -0.11 4.09
N LEU A 70 0.53 0.73 4.19
CA LEU A 70 1.93 0.32 4.30
C LEU A 70 2.49 0.61 5.69
N ALA A 71 3.11 -0.39 6.30
CA ALA A 71 3.88 -0.28 7.54
C ALA A 71 5.40 -0.30 7.25
N PRO A 72 6.24 0.20 8.18
CA PRO A 72 7.68 -0.03 8.15
C PRO A 72 8.02 -1.52 8.05
N PRO A 73 9.17 -1.87 7.45
CA PRO A 73 9.69 -3.24 7.39
C PRO A 73 9.97 -3.79 8.80
N ASP A 74 9.90 -5.11 8.99
CA ASP A 74 10.38 -5.73 10.23
C ASP A 74 11.89 -6.01 10.18
N SER A 75 12.48 -6.03 8.97
CA SER A 75 13.92 -6.27 8.73
C SER A 75 14.84 -5.06 8.97
N ASP A 76 14.27 -3.89 9.31
CA ASP A 76 14.97 -2.58 9.34
C ASP A 76 15.60 -2.15 7.99
N ASP A 77 15.33 -2.84 6.88
CA ASP A 77 15.81 -2.47 5.55
C ASP A 77 15.01 -1.27 5.00
N PRO A 78 15.61 -0.07 4.88
CA PRO A 78 14.88 1.13 4.44
C PRO A 78 14.34 1.04 3.00
N THR A 79 14.79 0.06 2.21
CA THR A 79 14.30 -0.18 0.84
C THR A 79 13.02 -1.00 0.80
N LYS A 80 12.59 -1.54 1.94
CA LYS A 80 11.40 -2.39 2.06
C LYS A 80 10.31 -1.73 2.90
N CYS A 81 9.08 -2.15 2.66
CA CYS A 81 7.92 -1.84 3.49
C CYS A 81 6.98 -3.05 3.53
N ARG A 82 6.02 -3.04 4.46
CA ARG A 82 5.06 -4.13 4.60
C ARG A 82 3.66 -3.70 4.18
N PRO A 83 3.06 -4.33 3.17
CA PRO A 83 1.64 -4.16 2.92
C PRO A 83 0.82 -4.87 4.01
N ILE A 84 -0.05 -4.12 4.68
CA ILE A 84 -0.92 -4.66 5.74
C ILE A 84 -2.16 -5.35 5.13
N GLY A 85 -2.54 -4.98 3.92
CA GLY A 85 -3.63 -5.59 3.15
C GLY A 85 -4.01 -4.74 1.94
N CYS A 86 -4.92 -5.25 1.11
CA CYS A 86 -5.44 -4.55 -0.07
C CYS A 86 -6.97 -4.45 0.01
N TYR A 87 -7.51 -3.24 -0.21
CA TYR A 87 -8.92 -2.94 -0.03
C TYR A 87 -9.45 -2.02 -1.13
N VAL A 88 -10.75 -2.08 -1.39
CA VAL A 88 -11.43 -1.03 -2.16
C VAL A 88 -11.46 0.25 -1.34
N ALA A 89 -11.03 1.36 -1.93
CA ALA A 89 -11.01 2.65 -1.25
C ALA A 89 -12.42 3.14 -0.92
N ALA A 90 -12.59 3.73 0.26
CA ALA A 90 -13.84 4.37 0.66
C ALA A 90 -14.11 5.62 -0.20
N THR A 91 -15.39 5.97 -0.41
CA THR A 91 -15.80 7.04 -1.34
C THR A 91 -15.04 8.35 -1.17
N HIS A 92 -14.79 8.79 0.06
CA HIS A 92 -14.05 10.04 0.31
C HIS A 92 -12.59 9.98 -0.16
N LEU A 93 -11.94 8.82 -0.07
CA LEU A 93 -10.58 8.60 -0.53
C LEU A 93 -10.55 8.51 -2.06
N VAL A 94 -11.56 7.89 -2.67
CA VAL A 94 -11.74 7.87 -4.13
C VAL A 94 -11.87 9.29 -4.69
N THR A 95 -12.71 10.12 -4.07
CA THR A 95 -12.87 11.53 -4.47
C THR A 95 -11.54 12.26 -4.42
N ARG A 96 -10.85 12.19 -3.28
CA ARG A 96 -9.56 12.85 -3.10
C ARG A 96 -8.51 12.37 -4.12
N TYR A 97 -8.39 11.06 -4.30
CA TYR A 97 -7.47 10.47 -5.27
C TYR A 97 -7.68 10.99 -6.68
N ARG A 98 -8.93 11.17 -7.10
CA ARG A 98 -9.27 11.68 -8.43
C ARG A 98 -9.04 13.19 -8.58
N GLU A 99 -9.09 13.94 -7.49
CA GLU A 99 -8.80 15.39 -7.50
C GLU A 99 -7.29 15.67 -7.54
N ASP A 100 -6.48 14.81 -6.93
CA ASP A 100 -5.03 14.97 -6.84
C ASP A 100 -4.26 14.43 -8.07
N ARG A 101 -4.92 13.76 -9.01
CA ARG A 101 -4.34 13.18 -10.24
C ARG A 101 -4.48 14.11 -11.45
#